data_AF-A0A0V1MID0-F1
#
_entry.id   AF-A0A0V1MID0-F1
#
_cell.length_a   1.000
_cell.length_b   1.000
_cell.length_c   1.000
_cell.angle_alpha   90.00
_cell.angle_beta   90.00
_cell.angle_gamma   90.00
#
_symmetry.space_group_name_H-M   'P 1'
#
loop_
_entity.id
_entity.type
_entity.pdbx_description
1 polymer ?
#
loop_
_entity_poly.entity_id
_entity_poly.type
_entity_poly.pdbx_seq_one_letter_code
_entity_poly.pdbx_strand_id
1 'polypeptide(L)'
;MELVQKCSGDRRHITCRSWCRLSESVNQKSSTLQLFREFPIVDLKSDLLPVYKYHGKITLGDMRGIESGRYFHCKLYGELGDSGIVYLDRNKAENGILEFQAECVSLGRLMCVMFSTFVNAQAEHLCEGFNVLQELYEKYNCSVTAGTVWLVNSVVVRESLHSPYQYIFTEGRILEKQFPGVLRKELILSDITGLSTKSSRMDNTETEEEMWKLLITSQEMTNFESIYGNCCLTVFGELGNSGPIVLAERDSKYRSNKTIVFQIGFKSVGKIFKVRLQMDAIEDHQVTWYLKKLKMKNIKNGDEFRVNAESLLMQTEWNPRPIVEFAVAWPDIPPLPTILYNILVESGKGTDRHQSMILSLNLFGVHGDTGRRFLLTSDPAQRHFQPGNKDTFEIETIYLGTIHEAVIEIAPGSRFKQWHLKAIEIVDPEGHAIYKFYSDEILTSSATVLILKNPAVQAYNGLPANSVEESHD
;
A
#
# COMPACT_ATOMS: atom_id res chain seq x y z
N MET A 1 28.07 -11.79 4.15
CA MET A 1 28.86 -10.80 3.42
C MET A 1 28.84 -9.51 4.23
N GLU A 2 29.92 -8.73 4.27
CA GLU A 2 29.97 -7.44 4.97
C GLU A 2 30.25 -6.35 3.93
N LEU A 3 29.39 -5.32 3.90
CA LEU A 3 29.57 -4.13 3.08
C LEU A 3 30.09 -3.01 3.99
N VAL A 4 31.27 -2.46 3.69
CA VAL A 4 31.88 -1.39 4.49
C VAL A 4 31.98 -0.12 3.66
N GLN A 5 31.31 0.95 4.08
CA GLN A 5 31.45 2.26 3.47
C GLN A 5 32.76 2.90 3.95
N LYS A 6 33.78 2.94 3.08
CA LYS A 6 35.15 3.37 3.45
C LYS A 6 35.24 4.76 4.08
N CYS A 7 34.37 5.69 3.70
CA CYS A 7 34.44 7.09 4.17
C CYS A 7 33.78 7.30 5.54
N SER A 8 32.69 6.59 5.85
CA SER A 8 31.95 6.73 7.11
C SER A 8 32.31 5.65 8.14
N GLY A 9 32.92 4.54 7.69
CA GLY A 9 33.12 3.36 8.50
C GLY A 9 31.83 2.56 8.74
N ASP A 10 30.71 2.92 8.11
CA ASP A 10 29.44 2.19 8.23
C ASP A 10 29.60 0.76 7.72
N ARG A 11 29.10 -0.21 8.50
CA ARG A 11 29.24 -1.65 8.25
C ARG A 11 27.86 -2.27 8.19
N ARG A 12 27.57 -2.91 7.06
CA ARG A 12 26.29 -3.60 6.85
C ARG A 12 26.54 -5.10 6.69
N HIS A 13 25.94 -5.88 7.57
CA HIS A 13 26.02 -7.34 7.52
C HIS A 13 24.88 -7.91 6.70
N ILE A 14 25.21 -8.57 5.60
CA ILE A 14 24.27 -9.24 4.70
C ILE A 14 24.33 -10.74 4.97
N THR A 15 23.21 -11.28 5.45
CA THR A 15 23.06 -12.72 5.70
C THR A 15 22.81 -13.43 4.37
N CYS A 16 23.80 -14.17 3.86
CA CYS A 16 23.66 -14.94 2.62
C CYS A 16 23.21 -16.36 2.95
N ARG A 17 21.99 -16.74 2.57
CA ARG A 17 21.44 -18.11 2.70
C ARG A 17 21.06 -18.73 1.36
N SER A 18 21.60 -18.19 0.27
CA SER A 18 21.23 -18.58 -1.09
C SER A 18 22.46 -18.97 -1.90
N TRP A 19 22.34 -20.04 -2.67
CA TRP A 19 23.38 -20.47 -3.60
C TRP A 19 23.29 -19.63 -4.88
N CYS A 20 24.42 -19.10 -5.34
CA CYS A 20 24.54 -18.45 -6.64
C CYS A 20 25.05 -19.47 -7.67
N ARG A 21 24.48 -19.47 -8.87
CA ARG A 21 24.87 -20.42 -9.91
C ARG A 21 26.06 -19.87 -10.70
N LEU A 22 27.11 -20.68 -10.85
CA LEU A 22 28.35 -20.30 -11.53
C LEU A 22 28.32 -20.53 -13.06
N SER A 23 27.51 -21.46 -13.57
CA SER A 23 27.40 -21.74 -15.01
C SER A 23 26.15 -22.55 -15.38
N GLU A 24 25.91 -22.70 -16.69
CA GLU A 24 24.92 -23.65 -17.22
C GLU A 24 25.32 -25.10 -16.87
N SER A 25 24.44 -25.81 -16.19
CA SER A 25 24.56 -27.26 -16.06
C SER A 25 23.75 -27.94 -17.17
N VAL A 26 24.36 -28.91 -17.86
CA VAL A 26 23.87 -29.55 -19.09
C VAL A 26 22.46 -30.17 -19.02
N ASN A 27 21.92 -30.48 -17.83
CA ASN A 27 20.62 -31.14 -17.65
C ASN A 27 19.61 -30.30 -16.86
N GLN A 28 19.08 -29.22 -17.45
CA GLN A 28 18.04 -28.41 -16.78
C GLN A 28 16.66 -28.48 -17.44
N LYS A 29 15.63 -28.67 -16.61
CA LYS A 29 14.21 -28.47 -16.95
C LYS A 29 13.79 -26.99 -17.00
N SER A 30 14.45 -26.10 -16.25
CA SER A 30 14.09 -24.66 -16.17
C SER A 30 14.57 -23.89 -17.38
N SER A 31 13.72 -23.04 -17.95
CA SER A 31 14.01 -22.06 -19.02
C SER A 31 14.87 -20.89 -18.57
N THR A 32 15.04 -20.69 -17.27
CA THR A 32 15.69 -19.53 -16.68
C THR A 32 17.05 -19.82 -16.07
N LEU A 33 18.02 -18.96 -16.39
CA LEU A 33 19.35 -18.88 -15.80
C LEU A 33 19.57 -17.49 -15.16
N GLN A 34 19.64 -17.46 -13.83
CA GLN A 34 19.96 -16.25 -13.06
C GLN A 34 21.32 -16.42 -12.39
N LEU A 35 22.31 -15.64 -12.84
CA LEU A 35 23.72 -15.76 -12.44
C LEU A 35 24.12 -14.81 -11.29
N PHE A 36 23.13 -14.20 -10.64
CA PHE A 36 23.32 -13.30 -9.51
C PHE A 36 22.21 -13.51 -8.47
N ARG A 37 22.40 -12.89 -7.30
CA ARG A 37 21.43 -12.82 -6.22
C ARG A 37 21.41 -11.39 -5.68
N GLU A 38 20.21 -10.89 -5.45
CA GLU A 38 20.01 -9.62 -4.76
C GLU A 38 19.65 -9.87 -3.31
N PHE A 39 20.09 -8.96 -2.44
CA PHE A 39 19.86 -9.06 -1.02
C PHE A 39 19.35 -7.71 -0.52
N PRO A 40 18.28 -7.69 0.29
CA PRO A 40 17.82 -6.46 0.89
C PRO A 40 18.86 -5.98 1.90
N ILE A 41 19.14 -4.69 1.88
CA ILE A 41 20.09 -4.06 2.80
C ILE A 41 19.27 -3.36 3.88
N VAL A 42 19.58 -3.66 5.14
CA VAL A 42 18.99 -2.98 6.29
C VAL A 42 19.50 -1.53 6.32
N ASP A 43 18.58 -0.57 6.40
CA ASP A 43 18.86 0.80 6.85
C ASP A 43 18.16 0.99 8.19
N LEU A 44 18.79 1.70 9.13
CA LEU A 44 18.21 2.01 10.45
C LEU A 44 16.92 2.85 10.36
N LYS A 45 16.64 3.42 9.18
CA LYS A 45 15.50 4.30 8.91
C LYS A 45 14.43 3.70 7.99
N SER A 46 14.69 2.54 7.35
CA SER A 46 13.83 2.02 6.28
C SER A 46 13.55 0.54 6.48
N ASP A 47 12.33 0.12 6.17
CA ASP A 47 11.93 -1.28 6.26
C ASP A 47 12.69 -2.17 5.27
N LEU A 48 12.89 -3.43 5.67
CA LEU A 48 13.49 -4.45 4.84
C LEU A 48 12.54 -4.83 3.70
N LEU A 49 12.92 -4.50 2.46
CA LEU A 49 12.20 -4.98 1.30
C LEU A 49 12.27 -6.51 1.20
N PRO A 50 11.13 -7.21 1.02
CA PRO A 50 11.13 -8.67 0.90
C PRO A 50 11.78 -9.11 -0.41
N VAL A 51 12.33 -10.33 -0.43
CA VAL A 51 12.80 -10.97 -1.67
C VAL A 51 11.64 -11.77 -2.26
N TYR A 52 11.29 -11.47 -3.51
CA TYR A 52 10.26 -12.19 -4.26
C TYR A 52 10.88 -13.08 -5.33
N LYS A 53 10.10 -14.10 -5.70
CA LYS A 53 10.38 -14.95 -6.84
C LYS A 53 9.32 -14.67 -7.89
N TYR A 54 9.59 -13.70 -8.74
CA TYR A 54 8.71 -13.32 -9.83
C TYR A 54 8.59 -14.47 -10.84
N HIS A 55 7.38 -14.75 -11.28
CA HIS A 55 7.06 -15.74 -12.30
C HIS A 55 6.51 -15.03 -13.52
N GLY A 56 7.15 -15.20 -14.66
CA GLY A 56 6.72 -14.59 -15.91
C GLY A 56 6.43 -15.59 -17.01
N LYS A 57 5.58 -15.18 -17.95
CA LYS A 57 5.34 -15.86 -19.23
C LYS A 57 5.50 -14.84 -20.35
N ILE A 58 6.33 -15.16 -21.33
CA ILE A 58 6.61 -14.32 -22.49
C ILE A 58 6.00 -15.01 -23.71
N THR A 59 5.08 -14.32 -24.37
CA THR A 59 4.55 -14.74 -25.67
C THR A 59 5.45 -14.14 -26.74
N LEU A 60 6.22 -14.98 -27.41
CA LEU A 60 7.15 -14.56 -28.46
C LEU A 60 6.36 -14.06 -29.68
N GLY A 61 6.90 -13.01 -30.30
CA GLY A 61 6.34 -12.38 -31.48
C GLY A 61 6.92 -12.92 -32.79
N ASP A 62 6.73 -12.16 -33.87
CA ASP A 62 7.40 -12.46 -35.14
C ASP A 62 8.91 -12.27 -34.98
N MET A 63 9.66 -13.32 -35.30
CA MET A 63 11.12 -13.34 -35.28
C MET A 63 11.70 -13.79 -36.62
N ARG A 64 10.90 -13.79 -37.70
CA ARG A 64 11.40 -14.09 -39.05
C ARG A 64 12.48 -13.07 -39.41
N GLY A 65 13.63 -13.57 -39.87
CA GLY A 65 14.80 -12.74 -40.17
C GLY A 65 15.69 -12.41 -38.97
N ILE A 66 15.37 -12.90 -37.76
CA ILE A 66 16.18 -12.71 -36.55
C ILE A 66 16.89 -14.03 -36.17
N GLU A 67 18.17 -14.20 -36.54
CA GLU A 67 19.08 -15.17 -35.91
C GLU A 67 20.49 -14.56 -35.83
N SER A 68 21.27 -14.70 -34.75
CA SER A 68 21.42 -15.85 -33.84
C SER A 68 21.69 -15.41 -32.40
N GLY A 69 21.04 -16.11 -31.46
CA GLY A 69 21.33 -16.10 -30.04
C GLY A 69 20.45 -17.15 -29.36
N ARG A 70 21.04 -18.09 -28.61
CA ARG A 70 20.27 -19.08 -27.85
C ARG A 70 19.53 -18.44 -26.67
N TYR A 71 20.07 -17.34 -26.15
CA TYR A 71 19.53 -16.69 -24.96
C TYR A 71 18.85 -15.37 -25.30
N PHE A 72 17.69 -15.19 -24.70
CA PHE A 72 17.09 -13.90 -24.50
C PHE A 72 17.50 -13.36 -23.14
N HIS A 73 17.52 -12.04 -22.99
CA HIS A 73 17.69 -11.39 -21.71
C HIS A 73 16.41 -10.66 -21.34
N CYS A 74 15.92 -10.95 -20.14
CA CYS A 74 14.74 -10.32 -19.57
C CYS A 74 15.14 -9.57 -18.31
N LYS A 75 14.64 -8.35 -18.17
CA LYS A 75 14.86 -7.52 -16.99
C LYS A 75 13.54 -6.82 -16.65
N LEU A 76 13.08 -7.00 -15.42
CA LEU A 76 11.89 -6.35 -14.89
C LEU A 76 12.29 -5.02 -14.26
N TYR A 77 11.44 -4.01 -14.43
CA TYR A 77 11.55 -2.70 -13.80
C TYR A 77 10.28 -2.42 -13.01
N GLY A 78 10.44 -1.98 -11.77
CA GLY A 78 9.37 -1.48 -10.93
C GLY A 78 9.75 -0.19 -10.23
N GLU A 79 8.82 0.35 -9.44
CA GLU A 79 8.98 1.62 -8.71
C GLU A 79 10.20 1.65 -7.78
N LEU A 80 10.62 0.50 -7.27
CA LEU A 80 11.72 0.39 -6.29
C LEU A 80 13.06 -0.04 -6.92
N GLY A 81 13.11 -0.29 -8.23
CA GLY A 81 14.34 -0.68 -8.93
C GLY A 81 14.12 -1.71 -10.03
N ASP A 82 15.13 -2.55 -10.26
CA ASP A 82 15.12 -3.55 -11.33
C ASP A 82 15.57 -4.93 -10.85
N SER A 83 15.15 -5.97 -11.57
CA SER A 83 15.40 -7.37 -11.20
C SER A 83 16.82 -7.87 -11.49
N GLY A 84 17.68 -7.04 -12.08
CA GLY A 84 18.84 -7.50 -12.84
C GLY A 84 18.48 -8.30 -14.10
N ILE A 85 19.50 -8.75 -14.82
CA ILE A 85 19.33 -9.41 -16.13
C ILE A 85 19.23 -10.93 -15.99
N VAL A 86 18.06 -11.46 -16.31
CA VAL A 86 17.78 -12.89 -16.30
C VAL A 86 17.89 -13.47 -17.72
N TYR A 87 18.65 -14.56 -17.88
CA TYR A 87 18.89 -15.21 -19.17
C TYR A 87 17.85 -16.31 -19.41
N LEU A 88 17.22 -16.31 -20.58
CA LEU A 88 16.15 -17.23 -20.95
C LEU A 88 16.56 -18.05 -22.18
N ASP A 89 16.54 -19.38 -22.06
CA ASP A 89 16.90 -20.27 -23.16
C ASP A 89 15.74 -20.37 -24.17
N ARG A 90 15.94 -19.81 -25.37
CA ARG A 90 14.96 -19.80 -26.46
C ARG A 90 14.45 -21.20 -26.80
N ASN A 91 15.30 -22.22 -26.70
CA ASN A 91 14.96 -23.59 -27.08
C ASN A 91 13.95 -24.25 -26.13
N LYS A 92 13.65 -23.62 -24.99
CA LYS A 92 12.64 -24.08 -24.02
C LYS A 92 11.28 -23.41 -24.21
N ALA A 93 11.09 -22.66 -25.29
CA ALA A 93 9.78 -22.13 -25.62
C ALA A 93 8.85 -23.26 -26.11
N GLU A 94 7.67 -23.36 -25.52
CA GLU A 94 6.61 -24.30 -25.93
C GLU A 94 5.47 -23.51 -26.57
N ASN A 95 5.09 -23.84 -27.81
CA ASN A 95 4.05 -23.13 -28.56
C ASN A 95 4.26 -21.60 -28.62
N GLY A 96 5.52 -21.16 -28.71
CA GLY A 96 5.87 -19.72 -28.73
C GLY A 96 5.79 -19.03 -27.37
N ILE A 97 5.59 -19.78 -26.27
CA ILE A 97 5.55 -19.25 -24.90
C ILE A 97 6.82 -19.66 -24.17
N LEU A 98 7.48 -18.69 -23.55
CA LEU A 98 8.66 -18.88 -22.71
C LEU A 98 8.34 -18.49 -21.27
N GLU A 99 8.35 -19.45 -20.36
CA GLU A 99 8.17 -19.16 -18.93
C GLU A 99 9.50 -18.70 -18.33
N PHE A 100 9.47 -17.88 -17.28
CA PHE A 100 10.68 -17.53 -16.54
C PHE A 100 10.47 -17.25 -15.05
N GLN A 101 11.58 -17.25 -14.31
CA GLN A 101 11.61 -16.93 -12.88
C GLN A 101 12.74 -15.94 -12.56
N ALA A 102 12.42 -14.83 -11.88
CA ALA A 102 13.40 -13.85 -11.42
C ALA A 102 13.32 -13.71 -9.90
N GLU A 103 14.40 -14.05 -9.19
CA GLU A 103 14.49 -13.92 -7.73
C GLU A 103 15.26 -12.64 -7.37
N CYS A 104 14.56 -11.61 -6.91
CA CYS A 104 15.14 -10.28 -6.63
C CYS A 104 14.43 -9.62 -5.45
N VAL A 105 15.01 -8.53 -4.95
CA VAL A 105 14.37 -7.72 -3.91
C VAL A 105 13.09 -7.09 -4.49
N SER A 106 12.09 -6.81 -3.65
CA SER A 106 10.82 -6.24 -4.07
C SER A 106 11.02 -5.04 -4.99
N LEU A 107 10.48 -5.14 -6.19
CA LEU A 107 10.51 -4.09 -7.19
C LEU A 107 9.37 -3.08 -7.01
N GLY A 108 8.48 -3.30 -6.04
CA GLY A 108 7.23 -2.55 -5.93
C GLY A 108 6.31 -2.87 -7.11
N ARG A 109 5.49 -1.89 -7.51
CA ARG A 109 4.65 -2.03 -8.71
C ARG A 109 5.54 -2.16 -9.95
N LEU A 110 5.31 -3.20 -10.76
CA LEU A 110 6.04 -3.35 -12.02
C LEU A 110 5.54 -2.33 -13.04
N MET A 111 6.47 -1.62 -13.66
CA MET A 111 6.20 -0.54 -14.60
C MET A 111 6.58 -0.91 -16.03
N CYS A 112 7.64 -1.70 -16.19
CA CYS A 112 8.21 -2.00 -17.49
C CYS A 112 8.91 -3.37 -17.49
N VAL A 113 8.92 -4.03 -18.66
CA VAL A 113 9.76 -5.19 -18.94
C VAL A 113 10.67 -4.88 -20.11
N MET A 114 11.97 -5.04 -19.91
CA MET A 114 12.96 -4.98 -20.96
C MET A 114 13.28 -6.37 -21.47
N PHE A 115 13.08 -6.58 -22.75
CA PHE A 115 13.46 -7.80 -23.45
C PHE A 115 14.57 -7.49 -24.45
N SER A 116 15.63 -8.30 -24.46
CA SER A 116 16.74 -8.09 -25.38
C SER A 116 17.33 -9.38 -25.91
N THR A 117 17.95 -9.29 -27.09
CA THR A 117 18.57 -10.43 -27.75
C THR A 117 19.71 -9.97 -28.66
N PHE A 118 20.61 -10.90 -28.96
CA PHE A 118 21.63 -10.69 -29.96
C PHE A 118 21.05 -10.90 -31.36
N VAL A 119 21.40 -10.02 -32.28
CA VAL A 119 20.85 -9.98 -33.64
C VAL A 119 21.95 -9.83 -34.67
N ASN A 120 21.66 -10.29 -35.89
CA ASN A 120 22.52 -10.07 -37.05
C ASN A 120 22.29 -8.69 -37.68
N ALA A 121 23.15 -8.30 -38.63
CA ALA A 121 23.07 -7.02 -39.33
C ALA A 121 21.72 -6.82 -40.08
N GLN A 122 21.09 -7.88 -40.56
CA GLN A 122 19.80 -7.78 -41.25
C GLN A 122 18.68 -7.33 -40.30
N ALA A 123 18.63 -7.90 -39.11
CA ALA A 123 17.69 -7.50 -38.07
C ALA A 123 18.01 -6.10 -37.51
N GLU A 124 19.28 -5.69 -37.50
CA GLU A 124 19.65 -4.30 -37.18
C GLU A 124 19.02 -3.29 -38.17
N HIS A 125 19.11 -3.54 -39.48
CA HIS A 125 18.52 -2.64 -40.48
C HIS A 125 16.98 -2.57 -40.36
N LEU A 126 16.32 -3.68 -40.00
CA LEU A 126 14.87 -3.68 -39.75
C LEU A 126 14.50 -2.83 -38.53
N CYS A 127 15.31 -2.90 -37.46
CA CYS A 127 15.17 -2.08 -36.26
C CYS A 127 15.28 -0.58 -36.58
N GLU A 128 16.28 -0.20 -37.37
CA GLU A 128 16.45 1.19 -37.86
C GLU A 128 15.21 1.66 -38.63
N GLY A 129 14.66 0.80 -39.51
CA GLY A 129 13.42 1.09 -40.22
C GLY A 129 12.22 1.33 -39.29
N PHE A 130 12.08 0.51 -38.24
CA PHE A 130 11.03 0.71 -37.24
C PHE A 130 11.20 2.03 -36.47
N ASN A 131 12.43 2.39 -36.10
CA ASN A 131 12.70 3.64 -35.40
C ASN A 131 12.35 4.87 -36.26
N VAL A 132 12.73 4.86 -37.55
CA VAL A 132 12.36 5.93 -38.50
C VAL A 132 10.85 6.05 -38.64
N LEU A 133 10.13 4.92 -38.74
CA LEU A 133 8.66 4.93 -38.78
C LEU A 133 8.06 5.48 -37.49
N GLN A 134 8.61 5.11 -36.34
CA GLN A 134 8.16 5.59 -35.04
C GLN A 134 8.34 7.10 -34.89
N GLU A 135 9.50 7.64 -35.28
CA GLU A 135 9.76 9.09 -35.31
C GLU A 135 8.76 9.83 -36.20
N LEU A 136 8.42 9.26 -37.36
CA LEU A 136 7.40 9.83 -38.24
C LEU A 136 6.01 9.81 -37.58
N TYR A 137 5.62 8.71 -36.95
CA TYR A 137 4.34 8.63 -36.23
C TYR A 137 4.24 9.66 -35.12
N GLU A 138 5.31 9.84 -34.34
CA GLU A 138 5.39 10.85 -33.28
C GLU A 138 5.31 12.27 -33.85
N LYS A 139 6.04 12.54 -34.93
CA LYS A 139 6.03 13.85 -35.61
C LYS A 139 4.63 14.26 -36.12
N TYR A 140 3.81 13.29 -36.51
CA TYR A 140 2.46 13.52 -37.04
C TYR A 140 1.33 13.17 -36.07
N ASN A 141 1.62 12.94 -34.78
CA ASN A 141 0.65 12.56 -33.75
C ASN A 141 -0.20 11.32 -34.10
N CYS A 142 0.40 10.33 -34.77
CA CYS A 142 -0.24 9.05 -35.04
C CYS A 142 -0.15 8.17 -33.78
N SER A 143 -1.29 7.68 -33.28
CA SER A 143 -1.35 6.76 -32.13
C SER A 143 -1.04 5.31 -32.53
N VAL A 144 0.11 5.07 -33.16
CA VAL A 144 0.55 3.75 -33.63
C VAL A 144 2.01 3.53 -33.26
N THR A 145 2.35 2.30 -32.86
CA THR A 145 3.73 1.90 -32.57
C THR A 145 4.29 1.02 -33.68
N ALA A 146 5.49 1.33 -34.16
CA ALA A 146 6.18 0.52 -35.16
C ALA A 146 6.76 -0.77 -34.53
N GLY A 147 6.60 -1.90 -35.21
CA GLY A 147 7.21 -3.17 -34.78
C GLY A 147 6.60 -3.80 -33.52
N THR A 148 5.36 -3.46 -33.14
CA THR A 148 4.70 -3.93 -31.91
C THR A 148 4.61 -5.45 -31.79
N VAL A 149 4.45 -6.18 -32.89
CA VAL A 149 4.34 -7.66 -32.90
C VAL A 149 5.72 -8.33 -33.07
N TRP A 150 6.79 -7.56 -33.17
CA TRP A 150 8.13 -8.09 -33.40
C TRP A 150 8.81 -8.46 -32.07
N LEU A 151 9.60 -9.54 -32.08
CA LEU A 151 10.28 -10.16 -30.93
C LEU A 151 9.38 -10.74 -29.82
N VAL A 152 8.57 -9.89 -29.19
CA VAL A 152 7.72 -10.25 -28.04
C VAL A 152 6.36 -9.59 -28.20
N ASN A 153 5.30 -10.39 -28.20
CA ASN A 153 3.93 -9.89 -28.29
C ASN A 153 3.39 -9.43 -26.93
N SER A 154 3.66 -10.21 -25.89
CA SER A 154 3.19 -9.89 -24.56
C SER A 154 4.06 -10.52 -23.49
N VAL A 155 4.16 -9.86 -22.35
CA VAL A 155 4.72 -10.44 -21.13
C VAL A 155 3.65 -10.41 -20.04
N VAL A 156 3.53 -11.49 -19.30
CA VAL A 156 2.67 -11.57 -18.12
C VAL A 156 3.53 -11.94 -16.93
N VAL A 157 3.54 -11.13 -15.87
CA VAL A 157 4.40 -11.33 -14.69
C VAL A 157 3.57 -11.37 -13.41
N ARG A 158 3.96 -12.24 -12.48
CA ARG A 158 3.41 -12.33 -11.12
C ARG A 158 4.54 -12.25 -10.11
N GLU A 159 4.30 -11.58 -8.99
CA GLU A 159 5.27 -11.50 -7.87
C GLU A 159 5.51 -12.85 -7.19
N SER A 160 4.52 -13.75 -7.21
CA SER A 160 4.66 -15.12 -6.75
C SER A 160 3.55 -16.00 -7.33
N LEU A 161 3.68 -17.33 -7.19
CA LEU A 161 2.62 -18.28 -7.53
C LEU A 161 1.31 -18.07 -6.75
N HIS A 162 1.38 -17.36 -5.63
CA HIS A 162 0.23 -17.04 -4.77
C HIS A 162 -0.23 -15.59 -4.91
N SER A 163 0.35 -14.83 -5.86
CA SER A 163 -0.08 -13.46 -6.16
C SER A 163 -1.42 -13.50 -6.90
N PRO A 164 -2.42 -12.74 -6.44
CA PRO A 164 -3.75 -12.74 -7.05
C PRO A 164 -3.82 -11.93 -8.36
N TYR A 165 -2.83 -11.08 -8.62
CA TYR A 165 -2.74 -10.25 -9.82
C TYR A 165 -1.59 -10.67 -10.72
N GLN A 166 -1.73 -10.35 -12.00
CA GLN A 166 -0.71 -10.48 -13.02
C GLN A 166 -0.56 -9.14 -13.74
N TYR A 167 0.68 -8.66 -13.81
CA TYR A 167 1.04 -7.52 -14.63
C TYR A 167 1.08 -7.96 -16.09
N ILE A 168 0.34 -7.27 -16.95
CA ILE A 168 0.28 -7.51 -18.39
C ILE A 168 1.00 -6.39 -19.12
N PHE A 169 1.91 -6.78 -20.00
CA PHE A 169 2.69 -5.91 -20.85
C PHE A 169 2.43 -6.31 -22.30
N THR A 170 1.59 -5.57 -23.02
CA THR A 170 1.25 -5.81 -24.44
C THR A 170 1.71 -4.67 -25.34
N GLU A 171 1.84 -3.47 -24.78
CA GLU A 171 2.33 -2.31 -25.49
C GLU A 171 3.84 -2.20 -25.33
N GLY A 172 4.56 -2.07 -26.44
CA GLY A 172 6.00 -1.95 -26.39
C GLY A 172 6.63 -1.35 -27.63
N ARG A 173 7.74 -0.67 -27.42
CA ARG A 173 8.54 0.03 -28.43
C ARG A 173 9.92 -0.61 -28.55
N ILE A 174 10.41 -0.69 -29.78
CA ILE A 174 11.80 -1.06 -30.06
C ILE A 174 12.66 0.17 -29.77
N LEU A 175 13.69 -0.01 -28.94
CA LEU A 175 14.55 1.09 -28.53
C LEU A 175 15.75 1.24 -29.44
N GLU A 176 16.24 2.48 -29.52
CA GLU A 176 17.47 2.79 -30.22
C GLU A 176 18.68 2.01 -29.68
N LYS A 177 19.61 1.81 -30.61
CA LYS A 177 20.85 1.07 -30.43
C LYS A 177 21.75 1.76 -29.42
N GLN A 178 22.04 1.08 -28.31
CA GLN A 178 23.18 1.45 -27.45
C GLN A 178 24.45 0.68 -27.83
N PHE A 179 24.32 -0.53 -28.39
CA PHE A 179 25.46 -1.39 -28.76
C PHE A 179 25.20 -2.14 -30.07
N PRO A 180 26.23 -2.33 -30.94
CA PRO A 180 26.16 -3.22 -32.10
C PRO A 180 25.76 -4.65 -31.74
N GLY A 181 24.84 -5.21 -32.53
CA GLY A 181 24.39 -6.60 -32.44
C GLY A 181 23.41 -6.89 -31.32
N VAL A 182 22.90 -5.88 -30.59
CA VAL A 182 21.92 -6.09 -29.51
C VAL A 182 20.65 -5.29 -29.80
N LEU A 183 19.53 -6.01 -29.81
CA LEU A 183 18.21 -5.42 -29.94
C LEU A 183 17.50 -5.40 -28.58
N ARG A 184 16.85 -4.28 -28.28
CA ARG A 184 16.07 -4.11 -27.05
C ARG A 184 14.66 -3.66 -27.38
N LYS A 185 13.70 -4.34 -26.77
CA LYS A 185 12.30 -3.97 -26.79
C LYS A 185 11.86 -3.70 -25.37
N GLU A 186 11.30 -2.51 -25.19
CA GLU A 186 10.70 -2.09 -23.93
C GLU A 186 9.19 -2.33 -24.03
N LEU A 187 8.62 -3.05 -23.06
CA LEU A 187 7.18 -3.17 -22.92
C LEU A 187 6.76 -2.44 -21.65
N ILE A 188 5.82 -1.51 -21.78
CA ILE A 188 5.26 -0.76 -20.67
C ILE A 188 4.04 -1.48 -20.09
N LEU A 189 3.79 -1.28 -18.80
CA LEU A 189 2.63 -1.86 -18.14
C LEU A 189 1.35 -1.42 -18.87
N SER A 190 0.64 -2.38 -19.45
CA SER A 190 -0.60 -2.13 -20.19
C SER A 190 -1.81 -2.33 -19.30
N ASP A 191 -1.80 -3.38 -18.48
CA ASP A 191 -2.91 -3.69 -17.58
C ASP A 191 -2.43 -4.50 -16.37
N ILE A 192 -3.23 -4.54 -15.31
CA ILE A 192 -3.08 -5.46 -14.18
C ILE A 192 -4.37 -6.25 -14.08
N THR A 193 -4.28 -7.55 -14.38
CA THR A 193 -5.46 -8.42 -14.33
C THR A 193 -5.42 -9.30 -13.10
N GLY A 194 -6.55 -9.34 -12.40
CA GLY A 194 -6.81 -10.40 -11.45
C GLY A 194 -6.96 -11.75 -12.15
N LEU A 195 -6.36 -12.79 -11.59
CA LEU A 195 -6.94 -14.11 -11.84
C LEU A 195 -8.26 -14.18 -11.09
N SER A 196 -9.36 -14.40 -11.83
CA SER A 196 -10.62 -14.79 -11.21
C SER A 196 -10.37 -16.04 -10.36
N THR A 197 -10.35 -15.87 -9.04
CA THR A 197 -10.96 -16.86 -8.16
C THR A 197 -12.37 -17.02 -8.70
N LYS A 198 -12.78 -18.24 -9.07
CA LYS A 198 -14.11 -18.48 -9.66
C LYS A 198 -15.17 -17.85 -8.76
N SER A 199 -15.58 -16.65 -9.13
CA SER A 199 -16.74 -15.97 -8.59
C SER A 199 -17.90 -16.69 -9.25
N SER A 200 -18.49 -17.65 -8.55
CA SER A 200 -19.89 -17.92 -8.84
C SER A 200 -20.62 -16.63 -8.48
N ARG A 201 -21.13 -15.92 -9.49
CA ARG A 201 -22.22 -14.96 -9.28
C ARG A 201 -23.34 -15.76 -8.61
N MET A 202 -23.42 -15.65 -7.30
CA MET A 202 -24.56 -16.14 -6.54
C MET A 202 -25.43 -14.92 -6.28
N ASP A 203 -26.68 -15.04 -6.68
CA ASP A 203 -27.71 -14.03 -6.50
C ASP A 203 -27.71 -13.49 -5.06
N ASN A 204 -27.90 -12.17 -4.96
CA ASN A 204 -28.16 -11.48 -3.71
C ASN A 204 -29.43 -12.05 -3.07
N THR A 205 -29.25 -12.96 -2.13
CA THR A 205 -30.22 -13.17 -1.04
C THR A 205 -29.63 -12.56 0.21
N GLU A 206 -30.21 -11.42 0.62
CA GLU A 206 -30.00 -10.82 1.93
C GLU A 206 -30.20 -11.89 3.01
N THR A 207 -29.31 -11.92 4.02
CA THR A 207 -29.29 -12.77 5.24
C THR A 207 -28.36 -13.98 5.31
N GLU A 208 -27.32 -14.08 4.49
CA GLU A 208 -26.22 -15.01 4.83
C GLU A 208 -25.15 -14.30 5.67
N GLU A 209 -24.98 -14.75 6.92
CA GLU A 209 -23.75 -14.48 7.68
C GLU A 209 -22.56 -15.10 6.93
N GLU A 210 -21.56 -14.27 6.65
CA GLU A 210 -20.32 -14.71 6.06
C GLU A 210 -19.35 -15.12 7.14
N MET A 211 -18.73 -16.28 6.95
CA MET A 211 -17.73 -16.80 7.87
C MET A 211 -16.34 -16.62 7.26
N TRP A 212 -15.45 -16.01 8.03
CA TRP A 212 -14.09 -15.71 7.63
C TRP A 212 -13.08 -16.32 8.62
N LYS A 213 -11.95 -16.78 8.10
CA LYS A 213 -10.75 -17.11 8.86
C LYS A 213 -9.82 -15.91 8.84
N LEU A 214 -9.60 -15.30 9.98
CA LEU A 214 -8.62 -14.23 10.20
C LEU A 214 -7.34 -14.85 10.75
N LEU A 215 -6.22 -14.60 10.09
CA LEU A 215 -4.89 -15.03 10.50
C LEU A 215 -4.08 -13.78 10.80
N ILE A 216 -3.63 -13.64 12.05
CA ILE A 216 -2.81 -12.53 12.50
C ILE A 216 -1.44 -13.05 12.94
N THR A 217 -0.38 -12.54 12.33
CA THR A 217 1.01 -12.84 12.67
C THR A 217 1.61 -11.67 13.45
N SER A 218 2.05 -11.94 14.68
CA SER A 218 2.73 -10.97 15.54
C SER A 218 4.25 -11.22 15.56
N GLN A 219 5.06 -10.18 15.77
CA GLN A 219 6.51 -10.31 15.95
C GLN A 219 6.92 -9.97 17.38
N GLU A 220 7.87 -10.73 17.92
CA GLU A 220 8.51 -10.42 19.20
C GLU A 220 9.48 -9.23 19.03
N MET A 221 9.26 -8.16 19.79
CA MET A 221 10.28 -7.13 19.99
C MET A 221 10.97 -7.40 21.31
N THR A 222 12.30 -7.50 21.29
CA THR A 222 13.16 -7.94 22.41
C THR A 222 13.07 -7.08 23.68
N ASN A 223 12.32 -5.97 23.65
CA ASN A 223 12.22 -4.99 24.73
C ASN A 223 10.78 -4.78 25.27
N PHE A 224 9.76 -5.49 24.75
CA PHE A 224 8.37 -5.30 25.18
C PHE A 224 7.74 -6.66 25.50
N GLU A 225 7.38 -6.88 26.78
CA GLU A 225 6.69 -8.09 27.23
C GLU A 225 5.19 -8.03 26.88
N SER A 226 4.73 -9.03 26.10
CA SER A 226 3.38 -9.63 26.03
C SER A 226 2.14 -8.74 25.84
N ILE A 227 1.31 -9.15 24.89
CA ILE A 227 0.03 -8.54 24.50
C ILE A 227 -1.06 -8.89 25.54
N TYR A 228 -1.36 -7.97 26.44
CA TYR A 228 -2.50 -8.05 27.37
C TYR A 228 -3.57 -7.05 26.95
N GLY A 229 -4.59 -7.47 26.22
CA GLY A 229 -5.65 -6.56 25.78
C GLY A 229 -6.71 -7.23 24.94
N ASN A 230 -7.90 -6.66 24.93
CA ASN A 230 -8.97 -7.09 24.03
C ASN A 230 -8.74 -6.40 22.68
N CYS A 231 -8.66 -7.18 21.60
CA CYS A 231 -8.56 -6.63 20.25
C CYS A 231 -9.90 -6.77 19.56
N CYS A 232 -10.36 -5.71 18.90
CA CYS A 232 -11.57 -5.72 18.09
C CYS A 232 -11.21 -5.50 16.62
N LEU A 233 -11.79 -6.32 15.74
CA LEU A 233 -11.75 -6.12 14.30
C LEU A 233 -13.04 -5.43 13.85
N THR A 234 -12.94 -4.42 13.01
CA THR A 234 -14.09 -3.92 12.23
C THR A 234 -13.76 -4.02 10.74
N VAL A 235 -14.67 -4.61 9.97
CA VAL A 235 -14.54 -4.81 8.52
C VAL A 235 -15.48 -3.85 7.81
N PHE A 236 -14.97 -3.10 6.85
CA PHE A 236 -15.71 -2.10 6.08
C PHE A 236 -15.78 -2.52 4.60
N GLY A 237 -16.97 -2.39 4.02
CA GLY A 237 -17.21 -2.64 2.60
C GLY A 237 -18.34 -1.78 2.05
N GLU A 238 -18.67 -1.98 0.78
CA GLU A 238 -19.64 -1.17 0.02
C GLU A 238 -21.05 -1.11 0.65
N LEU A 239 -21.43 -2.11 1.45
CA LEU A 239 -22.75 -2.18 2.11
C LEU A 239 -22.74 -1.70 3.57
N GLY A 240 -21.60 -1.21 4.07
CA GLY A 240 -21.45 -0.71 5.43
C GLY A 240 -20.29 -1.38 6.17
N ASN A 241 -20.48 -1.69 7.45
CA ASN A 241 -19.45 -2.31 8.27
C ASN A 241 -19.99 -3.41 9.18
N SER A 242 -19.10 -4.29 9.63
CA SER A 242 -19.44 -5.44 10.48
C SER A 242 -19.81 -5.08 11.91
N GLY A 243 -19.56 -3.84 12.35
CA GLY A 243 -19.41 -3.50 13.75
C GLY A 243 -18.13 -4.11 14.37
N PRO A 244 -17.83 -3.77 15.64
CA PRO A 244 -16.66 -4.29 16.34
C PRO A 244 -16.84 -5.78 16.69
N ILE A 245 -15.96 -6.62 16.14
CA ILE A 245 -15.88 -8.06 16.41
C ILE A 245 -14.75 -8.28 17.41
N VAL A 246 -15.08 -8.73 18.62
CA VAL A 246 -14.09 -9.03 19.66
C VAL A 246 -13.31 -10.29 19.29
N LEU A 247 -11.99 -10.17 19.17
CA LEU A 247 -11.06 -11.27 18.93
C LEU A 247 -10.68 -11.91 20.27
N ALA A 248 -11.54 -12.78 20.78
CA ALA A 248 -11.27 -13.53 22.01
C ALA A 248 -10.66 -14.91 21.69
N GLU A 249 -9.49 -15.21 22.24
CA GLU A 249 -8.91 -16.55 22.23
C GLU A 249 -9.46 -17.34 23.43
N ARG A 250 -9.87 -18.62 23.24
CA ARG A 250 -10.33 -19.48 24.35
C ARG A 250 -9.21 -19.85 25.32
N ASP A 251 -7.97 -19.78 24.86
CA ASP A 251 -6.77 -19.99 25.68
C ASP A 251 -5.97 -18.69 25.66
N SER A 252 -6.03 -17.96 26.76
CA SER A 252 -5.33 -16.71 26.98
C SER A 252 -3.83 -16.86 26.71
N LYS A 253 -3.36 -16.24 25.61
CA LYS A 253 -2.08 -15.51 25.44
C LYS A 253 -1.83 -15.39 23.93
N TYR A 254 -1.83 -14.17 23.39
CA TYR A 254 -1.25 -13.90 22.07
C TYR A 254 0.26 -14.20 22.15
N ARG A 255 0.66 -15.46 21.90
CA ARG A 255 2.05 -15.90 22.05
C ARG A 255 2.90 -15.33 20.91
N SER A 256 4.01 -14.71 21.27
CA SER A 256 4.98 -14.07 20.36
C SER A 256 5.42 -15.01 19.22
N ASN A 257 5.62 -14.44 18.02
CA ASN A 257 6.04 -15.14 16.80
C ASN A 257 5.12 -16.27 16.28
N LYS A 258 3.86 -16.32 16.71
CA LYS A 258 2.86 -17.25 16.17
C LYS A 258 1.80 -16.53 15.32
N THR A 259 1.32 -17.25 14.31
CA THR A 259 0.10 -16.85 13.59
C THR A 259 -1.09 -17.39 14.35
N ILE A 260 -1.94 -16.49 14.84
CA ILE A 260 -3.17 -16.83 15.54
C ILE A 260 -4.30 -16.83 14.52
N VAL A 261 -5.16 -17.84 14.60
CA VAL A 261 -6.27 -18.01 13.67
C VAL A 261 -7.57 -17.82 14.43
N PHE A 262 -8.34 -16.81 14.01
CA PHE A 262 -9.69 -16.55 14.50
C PHE A 262 -10.69 -16.96 13.44
N GLN A 263 -11.81 -17.53 13.87
CA GLN A 263 -12.98 -17.73 13.03
C GLN A 263 -14.00 -16.67 13.42
N ILE A 264 -14.30 -15.77 12.49
CA ILE A 264 -15.19 -14.63 12.70
C ILE A 264 -16.39 -14.75 11.75
N GLY A 265 -17.56 -14.33 12.22
CA GLY A 265 -18.80 -14.29 11.46
C GLY A 265 -19.42 -12.91 11.55
N PHE A 266 -19.87 -12.38 10.41
CA PHE A 266 -20.59 -11.11 10.33
C PHE A 266 -21.50 -11.08 9.11
N LYS A 267 -22.51 -10.21 9.10
CA LYS A 267 -23.36 -9.98 7.93
C LYS A 267 -22.50 -9.46 6.78
N SER A 268 -22.75 -9.93 5.55
CA SER A 268 -22.01 -9.46 4.37
C SER A 268 -21.95 -7.93 4.32
N VAL A 269 -20.74 -7.40 4.15
CA VAL A 269 -20.50 -5.95 3.97
C VAL A 269 -20.26 -5.60 2.50
N GLY A 270 -20.54 -6.52 1.58
CA GLY A 270 -20.18 -6.40 0.17
C GLY A 270 -18.67 -6.49 -0.04
N LYS A 271 -18.15 -5.78 -1.04
CA LYS A 271 -16.71 -5.79 -1.32
C LYS A 271 -15.95 -5.00 -0.25
N ILE A 272 -15.08 -5.70 0.49
CA ILE A 272 -14.35 -5.16 1.63
C ILE A 272 -13.24 -4.21 1.15
N PHE A 273 -13.21 -2.95 1.54
CA PHE A 273 -12.13 -2.03 1.14
C PHE A 273 -11.24 -1.57 2.30
N LYS A 274 -11.67 -1.78 3.56
CA LYS A 274 -10.93 -1.35 4.75
C LYS A 274 -11.14 -2.34 5.91
N VAL A 275 -10.10 -2.57 6.67
CA VAL A 275 -10.18 -3.26 7.97
C VAL A 275 -9.54 -2.41 9.05
N ARG A 276 -10.14 -2.39 10.23
CA ARG A 276 -9.62 -1.71 11.42
C ARG A 276 -9.36 -2.72 12.52
N LEU A 277 -8.18 -2.65 13.11
CA LEU A 277 -7.90 -3.29 14.39
C LEU A 277 -7.79 -2.22 15.46
N GLN A 278 -8.53 -2.42 16.54
CA GLN A 278 -8.55 -1.53 17.69
C GLN A 278 -8.24 -2.34 18.95
N MET A 279 -7.31 -1.83 19.76
CA MET A 279 -7.06 -2.38 21.08
C MET A 279 -7.91 -1.64 22.10
N ASP A 280 -8.57 -2.39 22.97
CA ASP A 280 -9.14 -1.85 24.20
C ASP A 280 -8.26 -2.31 25.36
N ALA A 281 -7.82 -1.33 26.15
CA ALA A 281 -6.96 -1.57 27.29
C ALA A 281 -7.71 -2.37 28.35
N ILE A 282 -7.06 -3.37 28.91
CA ILE A 282 -7.46 -3.95 30.20
C ILE A 282 -6.67 -3.16 31.25
N GLU A 283 -7.33 -2.78 32.35
CA GLU A 283 -6.68 -2.04 33.44
C GLU A 283 -5.39 -2.77 33.91
N ASP A 284 -4.37 -1.98 34.27
CA ASP A 284 -3.08 -2.38 34.85
C ASP A 284 -1.95 -2.93 33.95
N HIS A 285 -2.10 -3.00 32.61
CA HIS A 285 -1.00 -3.47 31.74
C HIS A 285 -0.76 -2.53 30.53
N GLN A 286 0.50 -2.20 30.27
CA GLN A 286 0.88 -1.47 29.06
C GLN A 286 0.72 -2.38 27.84
N VAL A 287 -0.12 -1.95 26.89
CA VAL A 287 -0.41 -2.73 25.69
C VAL A 287 0.52 -2.33 24.56
N THR A 288 1.41 -3.23 24.16
CA THR A 288 2.26 -3.06 22.98
C THR A 288 2.15 -4.28 22.07
N TRP A 289 1.81 -4.06 20.82
CA TRP A 289 1.60 -5.10 19.83
C TRP A 289 2.20 -4.74 18.48
N TYR A 290 3.23 -5.50 18.07
CA TYR A 290 3.76 -5.41 16.72
C TYR A 290 3.04 -6.39 15.80
N LEU A 291 2.18 -5.84 14.93
CA LEU A 291 1.42 -6.56 13.94
C LEU A 291 2.25 -6.67 12.65
N LYS A 292 2.75 -7.87 12.37
CA LYS A 292 3.56 -8.13 11.17
C LYS A 292 2.70 -8.32 9.93
N LYS A 293 1.71 -9.21 10.02
CA LYS A 293 0.89 -9.62 8.88
C LYS A 293 -0.54 -9.91 9.30
N LEU A 294 -1.47 -9.52 8.44
CA LEU A 294 -2.87 -9.88 8.54
C LEU A 294 -3.29 -10.60 7.25
N LYS A 295 -4.06 -11.67 7.40
CA LYS A 295 -4.69 -12.37 6.28
C LYS A 295 -6.11 -12.71 6.65
N MET A 296 -7.06 -12.44 5.76
CA MET A 296 -8.45 -12.85 5.96
C MET A 296 -8.88 -13.70 4.77
N LYS A 297 -9.53 -14.84 5.05
CA LYS A 297 -10.03 -15.77 4.03
C LYS A 297 -11.47 -16.17 4.30
N ASN A 298 -12.38 -15.91 3.37
CA ASN A 298 -13.77 -16.35 3.43
C ASN A 298 -13.83 -17.88 3.32
N ILE A 299 -14.63 -18.52 4.16
CA ILE A 299 -14.72 -19.98 4.26
C ILE A 299 -15.54 -20.57 3.10
N LYS A 300 -16.57 -19.85 2.63
CA LYS A 300 -17.49 -20.34 1.59
C LYS A 300 -16.94 -20.13 0.18
N ASN A 301 -16.67 -18.88 -0.19
CA ASN A 301 -16.27 -18.54 -1.57
C ASN A 301 -14.74 -18.59 -1.78
N GLY A 302 -13.97 -18.65 -0.68
CA GLY A 302 -12.51 -18.75 -0.73
C GLY A 302 -11.78 -17.43 -0.97
N ASP A 303 -12.49 -16.31 -1.05
CA ASP A 303 -11.91 -14.98 -1.20
C ASP A 303 -10.90 -14.70 -0.10
N GLU A 304 -9.78 -14.09 -0.47
CA GLU A 304 -8.67 -13.89 0.44
C GLU A 304 -7.95 -12.57 0.15
N PHE A 305 -7.66 -11.82 1.20
CA PHE A 305 -6.72 -10.70 1.13
C PHE A 305 -5.62 -10.85 2.18
N ARG A 306 -4.48 -10.22 1.89
CA ARG A 306 -3.29 -10.24 2.73
C ARG A 306 -2.75 -8.83 2.84
N VAL A 307 -2.43 -8.43 4.06
CA VAL A 307 -1.82 -7.14 4.38
C VAL A 307 -0.49 -7.41 5.04
N ASN A 308 0.58 -6.82 4.49
CA ASN A 308 1.83 -6.68 5.21
C ASN A 308 1.69 -5.45 6.09
N ALA A 309 1.43 -5.67 7.38
CA ALA A 309 1.04 -4.59 8.28
C ALA A 309 2.27 -3.84 8.79
N GLU A 310 3.30 -4.57 9.25
CA GLU A 310 4.52 -4.03 9.87
C GLU A 310 4.24 -2.81 10.78
N SER A 311 3.18 -2.91 11.59
CA SER A 311 2.59 -1.80 12.35
C SER A 311 2.71 -2.02 13.85
N LEU A 312 3.16 -1.01 14.58
CA LEU A 312 3.25 -1.02 16.03
C LEU A 312 2.02 -0.35 16.66
N LEU A 313 1.17 -1.13 17.30
CA LEU A 313 0.09 -0.62 18.16
C LEU A 313 0.64 -0.50 19.58
N MET A 314 0.85 0.72 20.04
CA MET A 314 1.34 0.98 21.39
C MET A 314 0.38 1.91 22.13
N GLN A 315 -0.06 1.45 23.29
CA GLN A 315 -0.81 2.28 24.22
C GLN A 315 0.15 3.25 24.90
N THR A 316 -0.23 4.52 24.88
CA THR A 316 0.46 5.60 25.58
C THR A 316 -0.56 6.44 26.34
N GLU A 317 -0.09 7.35 27.20
CA GLU A 317 -0.98 8.33 27.85
C GLU A 317 -1.77 9.16 26.83
N TRP A 318 -1.17 9.37 25.66
CA TRP A 318 -1.72 10.16 24.57
C TRP A 318 -2.60 9.29 23.65
N ASN A 319 -2.25 8.01 23.46
CA ASN A 319 -3.03 7.06 22.67
C ASN A 319 -3.53 5.90 23.55
N PRO A 320 -4.58 6.12 24.37
CA PRO A 320 -5.07 5.11 25.31
C PRO A 320 -5.74 3.92 24.61
N ARG A 321 -6.16 4.10 23.35
CA ARG A 321 -6.82 3.07 22.53
C ARG A 321 -6.18 3.03 21.15
N PRO A 322 -5.05 2.31 20.99
CA PRO A 322 -4.37 2.19 19.72
C PRO A 322 -5.28 1.61 18.64
N ILE A 323 -5.31 2.27 17.48
CA ILE A 323 -6.08 1.86 16.30
C ILE A 323 -5.14 1.86 15.10
N VAL A 324 -5.20 0.80 14.32
CA VAL A 324 -4.59 0.73 12.99
C VAL A 324 -5.65 0.37 11.95
N GLU A 325 -5.49 0.89 10.74
CA GLU A 325 -6.36 0.60 9.62
C GLU A 325 -5.55 0.16 8.42
N PHE A 326 -6.11 -0.73 7.62
CA PHE A 326 -5.48 -1.21 6.40
C PHE A 326 -6.49 -1.21 5.28
N ALA A 327 -6.08 -0.67 4.12
CA ALA A 327 -6.82 -0.82 2.90
C ALA A 327 -6.75 -2.26 2.41
N VAL A 328 -7.87 -2.75 1.89
CA VAL A 328 -7.97 -4.08 1.29
C VAL A 328 -7.88 -3.95 -0.22
N ALA A 329 -6.83 -4.54 -0.79
CA ALA A 329 -6.66 -4.63 -2.22
C ALA A 329 -7.42 -5.84 -2.77
N TRP A 330 -8.27 -5.61 -3.78
CA TRP A 330 -8.85 -6.67 -4.59
C TRP A 330 -8.16 -6.72 -5.96
N PRO A 331 -8.21 -7.85 -6.69
CA PRO A 331 -7.50 -7.99 -7.95
C PRO A 331 -7.86 -6.93 -9.01
N ASP A 332 -9.11 -6.48 -9.03
CA ASP A 332 -9.64 -5.51 -10.02
C ASP A 332 -10.04 -4.17 -9.38
N ILE A 333 -9.75 -3.95 -8.09
CA ILE A 333 -10.04 -2.67 -7.41
C ILE A 333 -8.79 -2.24 -6.64
N PRO A 334 -8.20 -1.07 -6.99
CA PRO A 334 -7.06 -0.55 -6.25
C PRO A 334 -7.46 -0.30 -4.80
N PRO A 335 -6.57 -0.56 -3.83
CA PRO A 335 -6.83 -0.23 -2.44
C PRO A 335 -7.03 1.28 -2.30
N LEU A 336 -7.92 1.68 -1.39
CA LEU A 336 -8.05 3.08 -1.01
C LEU A 336 -6.72 3.58 -0.40
N PRO A 337 -6.27 4.80 -0.74
CA PRO A 337 -5.02 5.33 -0.20
C PRO A 337 -5.16 5.63 1.30
N THR A 338 -4.03 5.59 2.01
CA THR A 338 -3.92 6.13 3.37
C THR A 338 -3.70 7.63 3.30
N ILE A 339 -4.54 8.41 3.98
CA ILE A 339 -4.55 9.87 3.91
C ILE A 339 -4.34 10.46 5.30
N LEU A 340 -3.51 11.51 5.37
CA LEU A 340 -3.32 12.35 6.55
C LEU A 340 -4.23 13.58 6.44
N TYR A 341 -5.34 13.58 7.19
CA TYR A 341 -6.28 14.71 7.24
C TYR A 341 -5.80 15.76 8.23
N ASN A 342 -5.74 17.02 7.80
CA ASN A 342 -5.47 18.14 8.69
C ASN A 342 -6.78 18.66 9.27
N ILE A 343 -6.86 18.68 10.60
CA ILE A 343 -8.04 19.06 11.38
C ILE A 343 -7.76 20.40 12.05
N LEU A 344 -8.51 21.43 11.69
CA LEU A 344 -8.43 22.75 12.29
C LEU A 344 -9.65 22.97 13.19
N VAL A 345 -9.43 23.17 14.47
CA VAL A 345 -10.47 23.44 15.47
C VAL A 345 -10.46 24.92 15.81
N GLU A 346 -11.56 25.62 15.53
CA GLU A 346 -11.72 27.05 15.82
C GLU A 346 -12.49 27.25 17.13
N SER A 347 -11.82 27.86 18.12
CA SER A 347 -12.41 28.24 19.40
C SER A 347 -12.92 29.68 19.35
N GLY A 348 -14.11 29.91 19.86
CA GLY A 348 -14.71 31.24 19.93
C GLY A 348 -14.16 32.11 21.06
N LYS A 349 -14.50 33.41 21.04
CA LYS A 349 -14.11 34.37 22.08
C LYS A 349 -14.82 34.12 23.42
N GLY A 350 -15.93 33.38 23.41
CA GLY A 350 -16.67 32.97 24.60
C GLY A 350 -16.05 31.78 25.35
N THR A 351 -14.91 31.26 24.89
CA THR A 351 -14.14 30.22 25.61
C THR A 351 -13.43 30.82 26.82
N ASP A 352 -13.30 30.06 27.90
CA ASP A 352 -12.53 30.46 29.07
C ASP A 352 -11.02 30.32 28.84
N ARG A 353 -10.23 31.20 29.47
CA ARG A 353 -8.77 31.11 29.42
C ARG A 353 -8.27 29.96 30.29
N HIS A 354 -7.16 29.32 29.88
CA HIS A 354 -6.46 28.27 30.63
C HIS A 354 -7.30 27.01 30.89
N GLN A 355 -7.45 26.17 29.86
CA GLN A 355 -8.14 24.88 29.93
C GLN A 355 -7.23 23.70 29.60
N SER A 356 -7.60 22.51 30.08
CA SER A 356 -7.01 21.23 29.73
C SER A 356 -8.13 20.32 29.24
N MET A 357 -8.31 20.24 27.93
CA MET A 357 -9.35 19.42 27.31
C MET A 357 -8.74 18.20 26.63
N ILE A 358 -9.37 17.05 26.84
CA ILE A 358 -9.02 15.80 26.17
C ILE A 358 -10.16 15.52 25.20
N LEU A 359 -9.94 15.83 23.93
CA LEU A 359 -10.92 15.65 22.87
C LEU A 359 -10.63 14.39 22.09
N SER A 360 -11.71 13.72 21.68
CA SER A 360 -11.64 12.75 20.60
C SER A 360 -12.59 13.12 19.48
N LEU A 361 -12.15 12.89 18.26
CA LEU A 361 -12.86 13.14 17.02
C LEU A 361 -13.09 11.81 16.29
N ASN A 362 -14.29 11.64 15.76
CA ASN A 362 -14.60 10.58 14.81
C ASN A 362 -15.22 11.21 13.54
N LEU A 363 -14.55 11.06 12.40
CA LEU A 363 -15.04 11.54 11.12
C LEU A 363 -15.76 10.42 10.39
N PHE A 364 -16.85 10.74 9.72
CA PHE A 364 -17.64 9.81 8.92
C PHE A 364 -17.73 10.30 7.47
N GLY A 365 -17.38 9.42 6.54
CA GLY A 365 -17.57 9.63 5.11
C GLY A 365 -18.12 8.39 4.41
N VAL A 366 -18.18 8.47 3.08
CA VAL A 366 -18.72 7.40 2.21
C VAL A 366 -18.02 6.05 2.42
N HIS A 367 -16.71 6.05 2.68
CA HIS A 367 -15.91 4.83 2.93
C HIS A 367 -15.78 4.49 4.42
N GLY A 368 -16.80 4.82 5.22
CA GLY A 368 -16.88 4.55 6.65
C GLY A 368 -16.28 5.66 7.51
N ASP A 369 -15.89 5.33 8.73
CA ASP A 369 -15.43 6.30 9.73
C ASP A 369 -13.94 6.18 10.04
N THR A 370 -13.40 7.04 10.92
CA THR A 370 -12.00 7.00 11.42
C THR A 370 -11.83 6.24 12.72
N GLY A 371 -12.93 5.92 13.38
CA GLY A 371 -12.94 5.53 14.79
C GLY A 371 -12.68 6.74 15.67
N ARG A 372 -12.72 6.52 16.98
CA ARG A 372 -12.46 7.56 17.97
C ARG A 372 -10.96 7.86 18.02
N ARG A 373 -10.53 9.00 17.45
CA ARG A 373 -9.15 9.48 17.45
C ARG A 373 -8.98 10.60 18.45
N PHE A 374 -8.04 10.48 19.39
CA PHE A 374 -7.75 11.56 20.33
C PHE A 374 -6.99 12.68 19.62
N LEU A 375 -7.41 13.93 19.81
CA LEU A 375 -6.72 15.11 19.30
C LEU A 375 -5.70 15.54 20.34
N LEU A 376 -4.42 15.27 20.06
CA LEU A 376 -3.33 15.33 21.02
C LEU A 376 -2.32 16.39 20.61
N THR A 377 -1.65 16.99 21.59
CA THR A 377 -0.50 17.86 21.36
C THR A 377 0.80 17.07 21.47
N SER A 378 1.75 17.34 20.58
CA SER A 378 3.13 16.87 20.71
C SER A 378 3.96 17.76 21.65
N ASP A 379 3.50 18.98 21.96
CA ASP A 379 4.15 19.92 22.84
C ASP A 379 3.28 20.20 24.10
N PRO A 380 3.69 19.72 25.29
CA PRO A 380 3.00 20.00 26.55
C PRO A 380 2.94 21.49 26.92
N ALA A 381 3.83 22.32 26.36
CA ALA A 381 3.82 23.77 26.55
C ALA A 381 2.80 24.47 25.65
N GLN A 382 2.40 23.85 24.53
CA GLN A 382 1.40 24.39 23.61
C GLN A 382 0.02 24.32 24.24
N ARG A 383 -0.54 25.50 24.50
CA ARG A 383 -1.89 25.65 25.06
C ARG A 383 -2.90 25.71 23.94
N HIS A 384 -3.57 24.60 23.68
CA HIS A 384 -4.64 24.54 22.69
C HIS A 384 -5.96 25.12 23.22
N PHE A 385 -6.88 25.33 22.28
CA PHE A 385 -8.26 25.74 22.51
C PHE A 385 -8.36 27.07 23.26
N GLN A 386 -7.44 28.00 23.02
CA GLN A 386 -7.51 29.32 23.64
C GLN A 386 -8.63 30.17 23.04
N PRO A 387 -9.13 31.19 23.76
CA PRO A 387 -10.25 32.00 23.27
C PRO A 387 -9.91 32.71 21.96
N GLY A 388 -10.70 32.46 20.91
CA GLY A 388 -10.47 33.01 19.57
C GLY A 388 -9.35 32.33 18.77
N ASN A 389 -8.74 31.26 19.29
CA ASN A 389 -7.63 30.57 18.64
C ASN A 389 -8.09 29.51 17.63
N LYS A 390 -7.19 29.17 16.71
CA LYS A 390 -7.31 28.01 15.81
C LYS A 390 -6.18 27.04 16.10
N ASP A 391 -6.54 25.79 16.31
CA ASP A 391 -5.62 24.71 16.66
C ASP A 391 -5.64 23.63 15.60
N THR A 392 -4.47 23.17 15.15
CA THR A 392 -4.32 22.17 14.09
C THR A 392 -3.90 20.82 14.67
N PHE A 393 -4.53 19.75 14.17
CA PHE A 393 -4.24 18.36 14.49
C PHE A 393 -4.23 17.52 13.21
N GLU A 394 -3.75 16.30 13.30
CA GLU A 394 -3.66 15.38 12.17
C GLU A 394 -4.31 14.04 12.51
N ILE A 395 -5.03 13.47 11.54
CA ILE A 395 -5.58 12.11 11.62
C ILE A 395 -5.18 11.34 10.38
N GLU A 396 -4.41 10.27 10.56
CA GLU A 396 -4.11 9.30 9.51
C GLU A 396 -5.15 8.17 9.49
N THR A 397 -5.74 7.91 8.31
CA THR A 397 -6.80 6.92 8.11
C THR A 397 -6.92 6.55 6.64
N ILE A 398 -7.57 5.44 6.31
CA ILE A 398 -7.88 5.10 4.92
C ILE A 398 -8.90 6.11 4.36
N TYR A 399 -8.72 6.53 3.10
CA TYR A 399 -9.52 7.56 2.43
C TYR A 399 -11.04 7.39 2.67
N LEU A 400 -11.67 8.42 3.25
CA LEU A 400 -13.06 8.38 3.71
C LEU A 400 -14.05 8.72 2.59
N GLY A 401 -13.58 9.21 1.43
CA GLY A 401 -14.46 9.80 0.44
C GLY A 401 -15.09 11.09 0.94
N THR A 402 -16.28 11.42 0.45
CA THR A 402 -16.99 12.63 0.90
C THR A 402 -17.35 12.54 2.39
N ILE A 403 -16.79 13.46 3.19
CA ILE A 403 -17.05 13.55 4.63
C ILE A 403 -18.37 14.28 4.86
N HIS A 404 -19.25 13.71 5.67
CA HIS A 404 -20.59 14.26 5.91
C HIS A 404 -20.91 14.50 7.40
N GLU A 405 -20.14 13.90 8.31
CA GLU A 405 -20.38 14.00 9.75
C GLU A 405 -19.07 13.95 10.54
N ALA A 406 -19.01 14.74 11.61
CA ALA A 406 -17.92 14.77 12.57
C ALA A 406 -18.49 14.70 13.98
N VAL A 407 -18.02 13.75 14.79
CA VAL A 407 -18.45 13.57 16.18
C VAL A 407 -17.28 13.92 17.11
N ILE A 408 -17.51 14.90 17.97
CA ILE A 408 -16.56 15.33 18.99
C ILE A 408 -17.04 14.82 20.34
N GLU A 409 -16.13 14.22 21.10
CA GLU A 409 -16.41 13.81 22.48
C GLU A 409 -15.36 14.42 23.41
N ILE A 410 -15.84 15.07 24.48
CA ILE A 410 -15.01 15.60 25.54
C ILE A 410 -14.85 14.52 26.62
N ALA A 411 -13.63 14.01 26.82
CA ALA A 411 -13.41 12.95 27.79
C ALA A 411 -13.67 13.43 29.24
N PRO A 412 -14.14 12.55 30.15
CA PRO A 412 -14.47 12.90 31.53
C PRO A 412 -13.34 13.57 32.33
N GLY A 413 -12.08 13.27 32.01
CA GLY A 413 -10.89 13.85 32.67
C GLY A 413 -10.57 15.29 32.27
N SER A 414 -11.33 15.89 31.36
CA SER A 414 -11.13 17.27 30.91
C SER A 414 -11.42 18.29 32.01
N ARG A 415 -10.56 19.30 32.14
CA ARG A 415 -10.66 20.40 33.10
C ARG A 415 -10.84 21.72 32.37
N PHE A 416 -12.09 22.15 32.28
CA PHE A 416 -12.50 23.42 31.68
C PHE A 416 -13.83 23.85 32.31
N LYS A 417 -14.16 25.12 32.16
CA LYS A 417 -15.43 25.69 32.64
C LYS A 417 -16.38 25.95 31.48
N GLN A 418 -15.85 26.53 30.40
CA GLN A 418 -16.63 26.87 29.23
C GLN A 418 -15.74 26.83 27.97
N TRP A 419 -16.21 26.13 26.94
CA TRP A 419 -15.59 26.11 25.61
C TRP A 419 -16.63 26.40 24.54
N HIS A 420 -16.41 27.46 23.78
CA HIS A 420 -17.24 27.83 22.63
C HIS A 420 -16.58 27.26 21.37
N LEU A 421 -17.18 26.22 20.79
CA LEU A 421 -16.71 25.66 19.52
C LEU A 421 -17.38 26.40 18.36
N LYS A 422 -16.58 27.09 17.54
CA LYS A 422 -17.06 27.82 16.36
C LYS A 422 -17.10 26.97 15.09
N ALA A 423 -16.04 26.19 14.86
CA ALA A 423 -15.98 25.36 13.68
C ALA A 423 -14.93 24.25 13.83
N ILE A 424 -15.12 23.18 13.07
CA ILE A 424 -14.05 22.25 12.68
C ILE A 424 -13.93 22.28 11.16
N GLU A 425 -12.71 22.43 10.68
CA GLU A 425 -12.38 22.40 9.27
C GLU A 425 -11.44 21.20 9.01
N ILE A 426 -11.77 20.39 8.01
CA ILE A 426 -11.03 19.18 7.64
C ILE A 426 -10.53 19.36 6.22
N VAL A 427 -9.21 19.32 6.06
CA VAL A 427 -8.56 19.35 4.74
C VAL A 427 -8.35 17.91 4.27
N ASP A 428 -8.97 17.58 3.15
CA ASP A 428 -8.84 16.31 2.44
C ASP A 428 -7.97 16.52 1.18
N PRO A 429 -6.68 16.16 1.22
CA PRO A 429 -5.79 16.37 0.09
C PRO A 429 -6.10 15.47 -1.11
N GLU A 430 -6.65 14.26 -0.88
CA GLU A 430 -6.97 13.28 -1.92
C GLU A 430 -8.28 13.63 -2.63
N GLY A 431 -9.31 14.00 -1.85
CA GLY A 431 -10.58 14.47 -2.39
C GLY A 431 -10.54 15.90 -2.94
N HIS A 432 -9.39 16.59 -2.82
CA HIS A 432 -9.22 18.01 -3.17
C HIS A 432 -10.34 18.89 -2.59
N ALA A 433 -10.67 18.67 -1.31
CA ALA A 433 -11.78 19.34 -0.65
C ALA A 433 -11.44 19.81 0.77
N ILE A 434 -12.10 20.88 1.20
CA ILE A 434 -12.12 21.35 2.58
C ILE A 434 -13.55 21.25 3.08
N TYR A 435 -13.76 20.50 4.17
CA TYR A 435 -15.05 20.34 4.82
C TYR A 435 -15.10 21.17 6.10
N LYS A 436 -16.02 22.14 6.15
CA LYS A 436 -16.17 23.02 7.31
C LYS A 436 -17.50 22.82 8.01
N PHE A 437 -17.42 22.26 9.22
CA PHE A 437 -18.53 22.09 10.13
C PHE A 437 -18.63 23.30 11.05
N TYR A 438 -19.67 24.11 10.89
CA TYR A 438 -19.94 25.23 11.80
C TYR A 438 -20.66 24.76 13.06
N SER A 439 -20.35 25.42 14.17
CA SER A 439 -20.97 25.23 15.47
C SER A 439 -21.07 26.60 16.14
N ASP A 440 -22.09 26.80 16.97
CA ASP A 440 -22.14 27.96 17.88
C ASP A 440 -22.42 27.50 19.33
N GLU A 441 -22.12 26.23 19.60
CA GLU A 441 -22.39 25.59 20.88
C GLU A 441 -21.37 25.99 21.96
N ILE A 442 -21.89 26.24 23.15
CA ILE A 442 -21.10 26.51 24.34
C ILE A 442 -21.17 25.27 25.24
N LEU A 443 -20.04 24.57 25.34
CA LEU A 443 -19.90 23.34 26.10
C LEU A 443 -19.35 23.66 27.49
N THR A 444 -19.98 23.14 28.54
CA THR A 444 -19.63 23.42 29.96
C THR A 444 -19.41 22.18 30.81
N SER A 445 -19.70 20.99 30.26
CA SER A 445 -19.59 19.70 30.96
C SER A 445 -18.59 18.78 30.26
N SER A 446 -17.78 18.06 31.04
CA SER A 446 -17.07 16.89 30.52
C SER A 446 -18.08 15.77 30.19
N ALA A 447 -17.64 14.76 29.43
CA ALA A 447 -18.51 13.70 28.91
C ALA A 447 -19.63 14.19 27.97
N THR A 448 -19.41 15.31 27.28
CA THR A 448 -20.33 15.82 26.26
C THR A 448 -19.95 15.27 24.89
N VAL A 449 -20.95 14.81 24.12
CA VAL A 449 -20.83 14.41 22.72
C VAL A 449 -21.54 15.44 21.85
N LEU A 450 -20.83 15.98 20.87
CA LEU A 450 -21.36 16.91 19.88
C LEU A 450 -21.27 16.28 18.48
N ILE A 451 -22.40 16.24 17.78
CA ILE A 451 -22.50 15.68 16.43
C ILE A 451 -22.69 16.84 15.45
N LEU A 452 -21.73 17.01 14.55
CA LEU A 452 -21.75 18.02 13.50
C LEU A 452 -22.04 17.34 12.17
N LYS A 453 -23.03 17.85 11.42
CA LYS A 453 -23.43 17.33 10.11
C LYS A 453 -23.51 18.45 9.09
N ASN A 454 -23.61 18.09 7.82
CA ASN A 454 -23.82 19.01 6.69
C ASN A 454 -22.71 20.08 6.60
N PRO A 455 -21.45 19.68 6.36
CA PRO A 455 -20.36 20.63 6.24
C PRO A 455 -20.53 21.52 5.01
N ALA A 456 -20.07 22.77 5.10
CA ALA A 456 -19.80 23.57 3.92
C ALA A 456 -18.54 23.02 3.22
N VAL A 457 -18.63 22.77 1.91
CA VAL A 457 -17.53 22.17 1.14
C VAL A 457 -16.92 23.20 0.21
N GLN A 458 -15.59 23.29 0.20
CA GLN A 458 -14.81 24.16 -0.68
C GLN A 458 -13.73 23.35 -1.40
N ALA A 459 -13.31 23.79 -2.58
CA ALA A 459 -12.22 23.15 -3.30
C ALA A 459 -10.86 23.41 -2.62
N TYR A 460 -10.04 22.37 -2.50
CA TYR A 460 -8.66 22.47 -2.00
C TYR A 460 -7.69 22.47 -3.19
N ASN A 461 -7.07 23.62 -3.47
CA ASN A 461 -6.16 23.80 -4.60
C ASN A 461 -4.67 23.63 -4.22
N GLY A 462 -4.37 22.96 -3.10
CA GLY A 462 -3.03 22.87 -2.53
C GLY A 462 -2.62 24.10 -1.73
N LEU A 463 -1.55 23.98 -0.95
CA LEU A 463 -0.91 25.12 -0.29
C LEU A 463 -0.33 26.05 -1.37
N PRO A 464 -0.51 27.38 -1.29
CA PRO A 464 0.24 28.29 -2.15
C PRO A 464 1.73 28.02 -1.94
N ALA A 465 2.47 27.80 -3.04
CA ALA A 465 3.91 27.72 -2.99
C ALA A 465 4.42 28.96 -2.24
N ASN A 466 5.20 28.75 -1.18
CA ASN A 466 5.85 29.83 -0.45
C ASN A 466 6.48 30.77 -1.46
N SER A 467 5.99 32.01 -1.52
CA SER A 467 6.70 33.12 -2.11
C SER A 467 7.99 33.23 -1.31
N VAL A 468 9.09 32.74 -1.88
CA VAL A 468 10.43 33.09 -1.44
C VAL A 468 10.49 34.60 -1.59
N GLU A 469 10.42 35.31 -0.46
CA GLU A 469 10.81 36.70 -0.39
C GLU A 469 12.27 36.77 -0.85
N GLU A 470 12.48 37.32 -2.05
CA GLU A 470 13.79 37.84 -2.43
C GLU A 470 14.12 38.97 -1.45
N SER A 471 14.88 38.65 -0.41
CA SER A 471 15.58 39.65 0.38
C SER A 471 16.69 40.24 -0.49
N HIS A 472 16.40 41.37 -1.12
CA HIS A 472 17.45 42.31 -1.50
C HIS A 472 17.97 42.98 -0.23
N ASP A 473 19.20 42.61 0.15
CA ASP A 473 20.16 43.49 0.82
C ASP A 473 21.58 43.15 0.31
#